data_AF-A0A953VM94-F1
#
_entry.id   AF-A0A953VM94-F1
#
_cell.length_a   1.000
_cell.length_b   1.000
_cell.length_c   1.000
_cell.angle_alpha   90.00
_cell.angle_beta   90.00
_cell.angle_gamma   90.00
#
_symmetry.space_group_name_H-M   'P 1'
#
loop_
_entity.id
_entity.type
_entity.pdbx_description
1 polymer ?
#
loop_
_entity_poly.entity_id
_entity_poly.type
_entity_poly.pdbx_seq_one_letter_code
_entity_poly.pdbx_strand_id
1 'polypeptide(L)'
;MRQLFFYGTLRDMGVLSAVLGRDSAAISMRKAVLPGYRASAVRGQDFPFAVAAKGATAEGLLVSGLGQDDIDRLIYYEGSYLYDLVEVQVDCDGKPERAEVFLSDHQGWTPEGLWSLPAWQAKDQGLAAEAAREVMAHYGQRGSDEVYRRYDSIRIRAHSRLLARAAAPQRLRQDHAADDIRISATRRPYFSFFALEEHDVSYRGFDGSFSPTVERAVFLAADAVTVLPYDPLNDLVMLVEQFRAGPMGRGDPNPWCLEPIAGRVDANESYEQTARREAIEEAGLKLQRLEKVASYYSSPGAVSEYLMSYIGLCDLAGRTEAVHGMADEVEDIRSFVVPFATFQRALDAGEFDNGPLLISAHWLVRHRARLRRSGPSA
;
A
#
# COMPACT_ATOMS: atom_id res chain seq x y z
N MET A 1 25.32 -8.93 25.31
CA MET A 1 24.27 -9.48 24.45
C MET A 1 23.03 -9.69 25.29
N ARG A 2 21.89 -9.19 24.83
CA ARG A 2 20.58 -9.23 25.50
C ARG A 2 19.71 -10.32 24.89
N GLN A 3 18.62 -10.66 25.59
CA GLN A 3 17.62 -11.60 25.10
C GLN A 3 16.24 -10.97 25.22
N LEU A 4 15.49 -10.94 24.12
CA LEU A 4 14.15 -10.36 24.09
C LEU A 4 13.11 -11.44 23.78
N PHE A 5 11.96 -11.33 24.43
CA PHE A 5 10.80 -12.18 24.21
C PHE A 5 9.77 -11.43 23.37
N PHE A 6 9.37 -12.02 22.24
CA PHE A 6 8.34 -11.49 21.35
C PHE A 6 7.09 -12.35 21.42
N TYR A 7 5.94 -11.74 21.74
CA TYR A 7 4.63 -12.40 21.74
C TYR A 7 3.77 -12.02 20.52
N GLY A 8 4.14 -10.96 19.79
CA GLY A 8 3.38 -10.39 18.68
C GLY A 8 3.99 -10.56 17.29
N THR A 9 3.88 -9.53 16.45
CA THR A 9 4.25 -9.57 15.02
C THR A 9 5.75 -9.78 14.79
N LEU A 10 6.61 -9.35 15.71
CA LEU A 10 8.07 -9.63 15.68
C LEU A 10 8.43 -11.12 15.83
N ARG A 11 7.46 -12.00 16.08
CA ARG A 11 7.64 -13.45 15.95
C ARG A 11 7.75 -13.90 14.49
N ASP A 12 7.30 -13.08 13.56
CA ASP A 12 7.46 -13.34 12.14
C ASP A 12 8.89 -13.03 11.70
N MET A 13 9.53 -14.00 11.06
CA MET A 13 10.93 -13.89 10.67
C MET A 13 11.15 -12.83 9.59
N GLY A 14 10.19 -12.63 8.68
CA GLY A 14 10.29 -11.60 7.64
C GLY A 14 10.28 -10.20 8.23
N VAL A 15 9.40 -9.97 9.22
CA VAL A 15 9.35 -8.72 9.98
C VAL A 15 10.64 -8.55 10.81
N LEU A 16 11.01 -9.53 11.62
CA LEU A 16 12.18 -9.36 12.50
C LEU A 16 13.48 -9.18 11.74
N SER A 17 13.70 -9.93 10.64
CA SER A 17 14.87 -9.74 9.78
C SER A 17 14.91 -8.34 9.18
N ALA A 18 13.77 -7.78 8.75
CA ALA A 18 13.69 -6.41 8.27
C ALA A 18 14.03 -5.40 9.38
N VAL A 19 13.49 -5.61 10.59
CA VAL A 19 13.76 -4.78 11.76
C VAL A 19 15.23 -4.80 12.13
N LEU A 20 15.81 -5.99 12.31
CA LEU A 20 17.22 -6.15 12.71
C LEU A 20 18.21 -5.85 11.58
N GLY A 21 17.78 -5.81 10.32
CA GLY A 21 18.69 -5.68 9.17
C GLY A 21 19.61 -6.89 9.02
N ARG A 22 19.16 -8.08 9.42
CA ARG A 22 19.93 -9.33 9.42
C ARG A 22 19.26 -10.39 8.57
N ASP A 23 20.08 -11.26 7.98
CA ASP A 23 19.57 -12.49 7.40
C ASP A 23 18.89 -13.33 8.49
N SER A 24 17.71 -13.88 8.17
CA SER A 24 16.95 -14.79 9.03
C SER A 24 17.78 -15.94 9.60
N ALA A 25 18.73 -16.48 8.83
CA ALA A 25 19.59 -17.58 9.24
C ALA A 25 20.57 -17.19 10.37
N ALA A 26 20.83 -15.89 10.55
CA ALA A 26 21.68 -15.38 11.62
C ALA A 26 20.91 -15.09 12.93
N ILE A 27 19.59 -15.28 12.95
CA ILE A 27 18.75 -14.98 14.11
C ILE A 27 18.41 -16.27 14.85
N SER A 28 18.86 -16.38 16.10
CA SER A 28 18.54 -17.52 16.97
C SER A 28 17.22 -17.29 17.70
N MET A 29 16.22 -18.12 17.41
CA MET A 29 14.90 -18.08 18.08
C MET A 29 14.61 -19.41 18.76
N ARG A 30 14.09 -19.35 20.00
CA ARG A 30 13.57 -20.51 20.72
C ARG A 30 12.14 -20.26 21.15
N LYS A 31 11.32 -21.30 21.18
CA LYS A 31 9.97 -21.21 21.74
C LYS A 31 10.07 -20.85 23.22
N ALA A 32 9.19 -19.96 23.65
CA ALA A 32 9.10 -19.53 25.02
C ALA A 32 7.65 -19.16 25.35
N VAL A 33 7.30 -19.18 26.64
CA VAL A 33 6.03 -18.64 27.11
C VAL A 33 6.27 -17.63 28.23
N LEU A 34 5.47 -16.56 28.25
CA LEU A 34 5.47 -15.56 29.31
C LEU A 34 4.29 -15.82 30.26
N PRO A 35 4.54 -16.28 31.51
CA PRO A 35 3.47 -16.53 32.48
C PRO A 35 2.82 -15.24 32.99
N GLY A 36 1.53 -15.30 33.30
CA GLY A 36 0.78 -14.18 33.87
C GLY A 36 0.25 -13.17 32.84
N TYR A 37 0.46 -13.45 31.55
CA TYR A 37 0.02 -12.61 30.44
C TYR A 37 -0.73 -13.43 29.39
N ARG A 38 -1.48 -12.75 28.53
CA ARG A 38 -2.01 -13.29 27.27
C ARG A 38 -1.81 -12.26 26.16
N ALA A 39 -1.57 -12.71 24.93
CA ALA A 39 -1.58 -11.82 23.77
C ALA A 39 -3.04 -11.55 23.35
N SER A 40 -3.45 -10.29 23.41
CA SER A 40 -4.78 -9.84 23.00
C SER A 40 -4.68 -9.06 21.69
N ALA A 41 -5.65 -9.24 20.80
CA ALA A 41 -5.81 -8.34 19.67
C ALA A 41 -6.23 -6.95 20.20
N VAL A 42 -5.81 -5.89 19.51
CA VAL A 42 -6.27 -4.52 19.76
C VAL A 42 -7.30 -4.17 18.70
N ARG A 43 -8.44 -3.62 19.13
CA ARG A 43 -9.51 -3.20 18.22
C ARG A 43 -8.98 -2.21 17.18
N GLY A 44 -9.18 -2.55 15.90
CA GLY A 44 -8.80 -1.71 14.77
C GLY A 44 -7.30 -1.65 14.48
N GLN A 45 -6.47 -2.47 15.13
CA GLN A 45 -5.03 -2.53 14.87
C GLN A 45 -4.64 -3.92 14.34
N ASP A 46 -3.49 -3.99 13.67
CA ASP A 46 -2.92 -5.21 13.10
C ASP A 46 -1.83 -5.84 13.99
N PHE A 47 -1.61 -5.30 15.19
CA PHE A 47 -0.68 -5.84 16.17
C PHE A 47 -1.39 -6.22 17.50
N PRO A 48 -0.85 -7.20 18.24
CA PRO A 48 -1.33 -7.51 19.58
C PRO A 48 -0.63 -6.71 20.65
N PHE A 49 -1.19 -6.77 21.86
CA PHE A 49 -0.53 -6.35 23.09
C PHE A 49 -0.66 -7.42 24.18
N ALA A 50 0.30 -7.46 25.10
CA ALA A 50 0.24 -8.37 26.23
C ALA A 50 -0.68 -7.81 27.33
N VAL A 51 -1.70 -8.58 27.73
CA VAL A 51 -2.62 -8.24 28.83
C VAL A 51 -2.31 -9.11 30.03
N ALA A 52 -2.11 -8.49 31.20
CA ALA A 52 -1.96 -9.21 32.45
C ALA A 52 -3.23 -10.05 32.75
N ALA A 53 -3.05 -11.36 32.95
CA ALA A 53 -4.13 -12.29 33.21
C ALA A 53 -3.63 -13.44 34.10
N LYS A 54 -4.14 -13.50 35.33
CA LYS A 54 -3.73 -14.52 36.30
C LYS A 54 -4.01 -15.93 35.77
N GLY A 55 -2.98 -16.78 35.77
CA GLY A 55 -3.08 -18.17 35.29
C GLY A 55 -3.04 -18.32 33.76
N ALA A 56 -2.89 -17.22 33.02
CA ALA A 56 -2.67 -17.26 31.57
C ALA A 56 -1.17 -17.33 31.22
N THR A 57 -0.89 -17.73 29.99
CA THR A 57 0.44 -17.68 29.39
C THR A 57 0.34 -17.03 28.00
N ALA A 58 1.32 -16.20 27.65
CA ALA A 58 1.47 -15.69 26.30
C ALA A 58 2.52 -16.52 25.57
N GLU A 59 2.14 -17.14 24.45
CA GLU A 59 3.09 -17.84 23.59
C GLU A 59 3.95 -16.85 22.81
N GLY A 60 5.24 -17.16 22.68
CA GLY A 60 6.16 -16.31 21.96
C GLY A 60 7.48 -16.98 21.58
N LEU A 61 8.44 -16.14 21.21
CA LEU A 61 9.79 -16.55 20.84
C LEU A 61 10.79 -15.75 21.67
N LEU A 62 11.76 -16.45 22.26
CA LEU A 62 12.94 -15.86 22.86
C LEU A 62 14.03 -15.73 21.80
N VAL A 63 14.50 -14.50 21.58
CA VAL A 63 15.56 -14.17 20.65
C VAL A 63 16.79 -13.76 21.43
N SER A 64 17.89 -14.50 21.22
CA SER A 64 19.14 -14.33 21.95
C SER A 64 20.21 -13.67 21.08
N GLY A 65 21.27 -13.17 21.71
CA GLY A 65 22.42 -12.63 20.96
C GLY A 65 22.18 -11.24 20.39
N LEU A 66 21.30 -10.44 21.02
CA LEU A 66 21.01 -9.08 20.58
C LEU A 66 22.08 -8.12 21.13
N GLY A 67 22.78 -7.44 20.23
CA GLY A 67 23.71 -6.36 20.53
C GLY A 67 22.97 -5.04 20.77
N GLN A 68 23.69 -3.97 21.12
CA GLN A 68 23.04 -2.68 21.39
C GLN A 68 22.30 -2.13 20.16
N ASP A 69 22.91 -2.20 18.98
CA ASP A 69 22.27 -1.73 17.74
C ASP A 69 20.97 -2.51 17.43
N ASP A 70 20.90 -3.81 17.72
CA ASP A 70 19.65 -4.57 17.56
C ASP A 70 18.53 -4.01 18.43
N ILE A 71 18.87 -3.66 19.68
CA ILE A 71 17.90 -3.09 20.61
C ILE A 71 17.48 -1.70 20.17
N ASP A 72 18.42 -0.87 19.73
CA ASP A 72 18.12 0.48 19.25
C ASP A 72 17.20 0.42 18.01
N ARG A 73 17.42 -0.54 17.11
CA ARG A 73 16.54 -0.81 15.95
C ARG A 73 15.16 -1.30 16.36
N LEU A 74 15.07 -2.18 17.35
CA LEU A 74 13.79 -2.67 17.88
C LEU A 74 12.99 -1.57 18.57
N ILE A 75 13.65 -0.74 19.39
CA ILE A 75 13.03 0.42 20.06
C ILE A 75 12.54 1.43 19.00
N TYR A 76 13.36 1.70 17.98
CA TYR A 76 12.95 2.55 16.88
C TYR A 76 11.70 2.00 16.17
N TYR A 77 11.71 0.70 15.88
CA TYR A 77 10.61 0.04 15.20
C TYR A 77 9.35 -0.01 16.05
N GLU A 78 9.40 -0.31 17.35
CA GLU A 78 8.20 -0.39 18.21
C GLU A 78 7.59 1.01 18.52
N GLY A 79 8.34 2.07 18.24
CA GLY A 79 7.92 3.45 18.50
C GLY A 79 8.11 3.85 19.96
N SER A 80 8.69 5.03 20.20
CA SER A 80 9.23 5.44 21.51
C SER A 80 8.20 5.71 22.63
N TYR A 81 6.91 5.46 22.40
CA TYR A 81 5.83 5.78 23.37
C TYR A 81 4.80 4.67 23.57
N LEU A 82 4.90 3.55 22.84
CA LEU A 82 3.88 2.49 22.91
C LEU A 82 4.24 1.39 23.90
N TYR A 83 5.54 1.18 24.15
CA TYR A 83 6.02 0.08 24.97
C TYR A 83 7.26 0.45 25.79
N ASP A 84 7.25 0.05 27.07
CA ASP A 84 8.44 -0.02 27.91
C ASP A 84 9.11 -1.38 27.72
N LEU A 85 10.44 -1.39 27.71
CA LEU A 85 11.21 -2.61 27.74
C LEU A 85 11.38 -3.07 29.20
N VAL A 86 10.72 -4.16 29.56
CA VAL A 86 10.63 -4.65 30.94
C VAL A 86 11.31 -6.01 31.08
N GLU A 87 12.11 -6.19 32.13
CA GLU A 87 12.67 -7.50 32.48
C GLU A 87 11.58 -8.46 32.96
N VAL A 88 11.59 -9.68 32.42
CA VAL A 88 10.64 -10.75 32.75
C VAL A 88 11.34 -12.09 32.90
N GLN A 89 10.61 -13.06 33.47
CA GLN A 89 10.96 -14.47 33.46
C GLN A 89 10.06 -15.18 32.45
N VAL A 90 10.68 -15.78 31.42
CA VAL A 90 9.98 -16.62 30.45
C VAL A 90 10.31 -18.08 30.70
N ASP A 91 9.40 -18.98 30.37
CA ASP A 91 9.64 -20.41 30.41
C ASP A 91 10.05 -20.90 29.00
N CYS A 92 11.27 -21.44 28.92
CA CYS A 92 11.81 -22.12 27.76
C CYS A 92 11.96 -23.61 28.08
N ASP A 93 11.09 -24.45 27.51
CA ASP A 93 11.10 -25.91 27.68
C ASP A 93 11.10 -26.37 29.15
N GLY A 94 10.29 -25.73 29.99
CA GLY A 94 10.15 -26.00 31.42
C GLY A 94 11.20 -25.33 32.30
N LYS A 95 12.01 -24.42 31.74
CA LYS A 95 13.09 -23.74 32.47
C LYS A 95 12.91 -22.22 32.45
N PRO A 96 12.95 -21.55 33.61
CA PRO A 96 12.87 -20.10 33.66
C PRO A 96 14.16 -19.47 33.10
N GLU A 97 13.99 -18.54 32.18
CA GLU A 97 15.07 -17.73 31.61
C GLU A 97 14.75 -16.24 31.71
N ARG A 98 15.80 -15.44 31.94
CA ARG A 98 15.69 -13.97 31.94
C ARG A 98 15.61 -13.45 30.51
N ALA A 99 14.63 -12.60 30.26
CA ALA A 99 14.43 -11.91 29.00
C ALA A 99 13.87 -10.51 29.25
N GLU A 100 13.85 -9.70 28.21
CA GLU A 100 13.16 -8.42 28.19
C GLU A 100 12.00 -8.47 27.21
N VAL A 101 10.94 -7.71 27.45
CA VAL A 101 9.75 -7.70 26.60
C VAL A 101 9.18 -6.30 26.50
N PHE A 102 8.68 -5.95 25.33
CA PHE A 102 7.93 -4.72 25.09
C PHE A 102 6.52 -4.84 25.70
N LEU A 103 6.25 -4.09 26.77
CA LEU A 103 4.94 -4.02 27.42
C LEU A 103 4.40 -2.59 27.38
N SER A 104 3.12 -2.46 27.04
CA SER A 104 2.41 -1.19 27.04
C SER A 104 1.61 -1.04 28.33
N ASP A 105 1.43 0.18 28.83
CA ASP A 105 0.51 0.49 29.94
C ASP A 105 -0.98 0.51 29.52
N HIS A 106 -1.25 0.22 28.24
CA HIS A 106 -2.57 0.09 27.61
C HIS A 106 -3.36 1.38 27.42
N GLN A 107 -2.76 2.56 27.63
CA GLN A 107 -3.53 3.81 27.51
C GLN A 107 -4.09 4.00 26.09
N GLY A 108 -5.40 3.79 25.94
CA GLY A 108 -6.15 3.99 24.69
C GLY A 108 -6.41 2.73 23.85
N TRP A 109 -5.92 1.55 24.24
CA TRP A 109 -6.16 0.31 23.49
C TRP A 109 -7.31 -0.51 24.07
N THR A 110 -8.22 -0.92 23.19
CA THR A 110 -9.35 -1.79 23.57
C THR A 110 -9.06 -3.23 23.15
N PRO A 111 -9.00 -4.20 24.08
CA PRO A 111 -8.79 -5.59 23.73
C PRO A 111 -9.98 -6.17 22.94
N GLU A 112 -9.68 -6.96 21.91
CA GLU A 112 -10.66 -7.62 21.03
C GLU A 112 -10.39 -9.13 20.92
N GLY A 113 -10.31 -9.80 22.08
CA GLY A 113 -10.12 -11.25 22.14
C GLY A 113 -8.68 -11.71 21.95
N LEU A 114 -8.48 -13.02 21.86
CA LEU A 114 -7.15 -13.62 21.72
C LEU A 114 -6.57 -13.33 20.34
N TRP A 115 -5.30 -12.94 20.31
CA TRP A 115 -4.57 -12.78 19.06
C TRP A 115 -3.93 -14.10 18.62
N SER A 116 -3.87 -14.32 17.30
CA SER A 116 -3.34 -15.54 16.69
C SER A 116 -2.32 -15.18 15.62
N LEU A 117 -1.04 -15.54 15.87
CA LEU A 117 0.03 -15.36 14.89
C LEU A 117 -0.28 -16.05 13.56
N PRO A 118 -0.74 -17.32 13.48
CA PRO A 118 -1.05 -17.94 12.20
C PRO A 118 -2.17 -17.23 11.41
N ALA A 119 -3.18 -16.71 12.11
CA ALA A 119 -4.27 -15.98 11.47
C ALA A 119 -3.80 -14.63 10.93
N TRP A 120 -2.96 -13.94 11.70
CA TRP A 120 -2.30 -12.72 11.27
C TRP A 120 -1.35 -12.98 10.10
N GLN A 121 -0.52 -14.04 10.15
CA GLN A 121 0.42 -14.34 9.08
C GLN A 121 -0.27 -14.66 7.74
N ALA A 122 -1.39 -15.38 7.80
CA ALA A 122 -2.20 -15.68 6.61
C ALA A 122 -2.74 -14.42 5.93
N LYS A 123 -2.95 -13.34 6.69
CA LYS A 123 -3.54 -12.09 6.21
C LYS A 123 -2.48 -11.01 5.88
N ASP A 124 -1.53 -10.78 6.79
CA ASP A 124 -0.77 -9.53 6.85
C ASP A 124 0.77 -9.71 6.81
N GLN A 125 1.32 -10.94 6.87
CA GLN A 125 2.79 -11.13 7.01
C GLN A 125 3.61 -10.41 5.92
N GLY A 126 3.15 -10.49 4.67
CA GLY A 126 3.87 -9.91 3.53
C GLY A 126 3.87 -8.39 3.60
N LEU A 127 2.73 -7.81 3.99
CA LEU A 127 2.54 -6.37 4.08
C LEU A 127 3.35 -5.81 5.24
N ALA A 128 3.30 -6.47 6.40
CA ALA A 128 4.06 -6.10 7.58
C ALA A 128 5.57 -6.15 7.33
N ALA A 129 6.07 -7.17 6.64
CA ALA A 129 7.50 -7.27 6.33
C ALA A 129 7.97 -6.15 5.38
N GLU A 130 7.19 -5.82 4.33
CA GLU A 130 7.53 -4.71 3.43
C GLU A 130 7.41 -3.35 4.11
N ALA A 131 6.39 -3.15 4.95
CA ALA A 131 6.24 -1.93 5.75
C ALA A 131 7.42 -1.77 6.72
N ALA A 132 7.82 -2.84 7.41
CA ALA A 132 8.97 -2.83 8.32
C ALA A 132 10.28 -2.46 7.61
N ARG A 133 10.52 -2.96 6.39
CA ARG A 133 11.70 -2.56 5.60
C ARG A 133 11.69 -1.06 5.29
N GLU A 134 10.55 -0.50 4.93
CA GLU A 134 10.44 0.93 4.65
C GLU A 134 10.62 1.78 5.90
N VAL A 135 10.02 1.39 7.03
CA VAL A 135 10.24 2.03 8.34
C VAL A 135 11.73 2.00 8.67
N MET A 136 12.37 0.83 8.58
CA MET A 136 13.78 0.70 8.94
C MET A 136 14.75 1.37 7.96
N ALA A 137 14.33 1.65 6.72
CA ALA A 137 15.11 2.47 5.80
C ALA A 137 15.22 3.94 6.26
N HIS A 138 14.42 4.37 7.25
CA HIS A 138 14.53 5.66 7.92
C HIS A 138 15.30 5.62 9.25
N TYR A 139 15.67 4.44 9.75
CA TYR A 139 16.45 4.29 10.98
C TYR A 139 17.77 5.06 10.88
N GLY A 140 18.07 5.85 11.92
CA GLY A 140 19.25 6.73 11.96
C GLY A 140 19.16 7.98 11.09
N GLN A 141 18.08 8.17 10.31
CA GLN A 141 17.89 9.33 9.45
C GLN A 141 16.73 10.24 9.91
N ARG A 142 15.66 9.64 10.43
CA ARG A 142 14.45 10.35 10.91
C ARG A 142 14.00 9.78 12.24
N GLY A 143 13.37 10.59 13.08
CA GLY A 143 12.78 10.12 14.35
C GLY A 143 11.63 9.14 14.10
N SER A 144 11.46 8.15 14.99
CA SER A 144 10.41 7.13 14.89
C SER A 144 9.02 7.75 14.79
N ASP A 145 8.70 8.76 15.60
CA ASP A 145 7.41 9.46 15.58
C ASP A 145 7.06 10.08 14.22
N GLU A 146 8.07 10.64 13.55
CA GLU A 146 7.88 11.25 12.23
C GLU A 146 7.48 10.20 11.20
N VAL A 147 8.13 9.04 11.25
CA VAL A 147 7.85 7.89 10.38
C VAL A 147 6.49 7.28 10.71
N TYR A 148 6.19 7.11 12.01
CA TYR A 148 4.93 6.54 12.50
C TYR A 148 3.71 7.38 12.13
N ARG A 149 3.82 8.72 12.12
CA ARG A 149 2.77 9.61 11.58
C ARG A 149 2.47 9.41 10.09
N ARG A 150 3.24 8.59 9.38
CA ARG A 150 3.07 8.23 7.96
C ARG A 150 2.93 6.72 7.76
N TYR A 151 2.67 5.97 8.83
CA TYR A 151 2.61 4.52 8.77
C TYR A 151 1.56 4.01 7.78
N ASP A 152 0.38 4.63 7.72
CA ASP A 152 -0.64 4.24 6.74
C ASP A 152 -0.16 4.41 5.29
N SER A 153 0.51 5.52 4.98
CA SER A 153 1.13 5.73 3.66
C SER A 153 2.22 4.69 3.37
N ILE A 154 3.00 4.29 4.38
CA ILE A 154 3.99 3.21 4.27
C ILE A 154 3.29 1.88 3.96
N ARG A 155 2.18 1.57 4.64
CA ARG A 155 1.42 0.33 4.42
C ARG A 155 0.83 0.26 3.01
N ILE A 156 0.28 1.37 2.51
CA ILE A 156 -0.25 1.46 1.14
C ILE A 156 0.87 1.24 0.10
N ARG A 157 2.06 1.83 0.30
CA ARG A 157 3.22 1.57 -0.56
C ARG A 157 3.76 0.14 -0.42
N ALA A 158 3.76 -0.42 0.78
CA ALA A 158 4.13 -1.81 1.03
C ALA A 158 3.22 -2.79 0.27
N HIS A 159 1.90 -2.53 0.29
CA HIS A 159 0.93 -3.27 -0.50
C HIS A 159 1.21 -3.18 -2.01
N SER A 160 1.52 -1.97 -2.51
CA SER A 160 1.91 -1.74 -3.91
C SER A 160 3.13 -2.59 -4.32
N ARG A 161 4.15 -2.68 -3.46
CA ARG A 161 5.32 -3.55 -3.70
C ARG A 161 4.97 -5.03 -3.75
N LEU A 162 3.99 -5.48 -2.97
CA LEU A 162 3.51 -6.87 -3.02
C LEU A 162 2.77 -7.16 -4.32
N LEU A 163 1.88 -6.26 -4.74
CA LEU A 163 1.15 -6.38 -6.01
C LEU A 163 2.12 -6.45 -7.20
N ALA A 164 3.19 -5.64 -7.17
CA ALA A 164 4.24 -5.62 -8.20
C ALA A 164 4.99 -6.95 -8.38
N ARG A 165 4.92 -7.88 -7.41
CA ARG A 165 5.53 -9.22 -7.55
C ARG A 165 4.78 -10.08 -8.57
N ALA A 166 3.54 -9.76 -8.89
CA ALA A 166 2.80 -10.39 -9.98
C ALA A 166 3.35 -9.87 -11.33
N ALA A 167 4.28 -10.62 -11.92
CA ALA A 167 4.93 -10.21 -13.16
C ALA A 167 3.94 -10.10 -14.33
N ALA A 168 4.08 -9.01 -15.11
CA ALA A 168 3.37 -8.87 -16.38
C ALA A 168 3.91 -9.84 -17.44
N PRO A 169 3.13 -10.22 -18.46
CA PRO A 169 3.61 -11.07 -19.55
C PRO A 169 4.86 -10.49 -20.22
N GLN A 170 5.96 -11.24 -20.19
CA GLN A 170 7.28 -10.82 -20.70
C GLN A 170 7.62 -11.51 -22.03
N ARG A 171 6.72 -11.46 -23.02
CA ARG A 171 6.94 -12.15 -24.31
C ARG A 171 7.76 -11.36 -25.33
N LEU A 172 7.87 -10.04 -25.15
CA LEU A 172 8.58 -9.15 -26.07
C LEU A 172 9.84 -8.51 -25.46
N ARG A 173 10.00 -8.56 -24.13
CA ARG A 173 11.16 -7.99 -23.44
C ARG A 173 12.25 -9.06 -23.32
N GLN A 174 13.50 -8.64 -23.24
CA GLN A 174 14.59 -9.53 -22.84
C GLN A 174 14.39 -10.00 -21.40
N ASP A 175 14.97 -11.15 -21.07
CA ASP A 175 14.93 -11.72 -19.73
C ASP A 175 15.97 -11.02 -18.84
N HIS A 176 15.55 -9.96 -18.16
CA HIS A 176 16.35 -9.28 -17.14
C HIS A 176 15.88 -9.69 -15.74
N ALA A 177 16.83 -9.90 -14.83
CA ALA A 177 16.60 -10.33 -13.46
C ALA A 177 17.01 -9.26 -12.44
N ALA A 178 16.68 -9.48 -11.16
CA ALA A 178 17.07 -8.56 -10.08
C ALA A 178 18.59 -8.32 -10.01
N ASP A 179 19.39 -9.36 -10.29
CA ASP A 179 20.87 -9.29 -10.31
C ASP A 179 21.44 -8.47 -11.47
N ASP A 180 20.60 -8.03 -12.42
CA ASP A 180 20.96 -7.09 -13.47
C ASP A 180 20.91 -5.63 -13.00
N ILE A 181 20.56 -5.39 -11.74
CA ILE A 181 20.51 -4.06 -11.13
C ILE A 181 21.41 -4.07 -9.89
N ARG A 182 22.30 -3.08 -9.83
CA ARG A 182 23.20 -2.86 -8.68
C ARG A 182 22.93 -1.47 -8.14
N ILE A 183 22.47 -1.40 -6.89
CA ILE A 183 22.24 -0.15 -6.17
C ILE A 183 23.40 0.01 -5.19
N SER A 184 24.20 1.07 -5.34
CA SER A 184 25.33 1.36 -4.44
C SER A 184 24.94 2.32 -3.32
N ALA A 185 23.91 3.15 -3.52
CA ALA A 185 23.36 4.02 -2.50
C ALA A 185 21.88 4.29 -2.74
N THR A 186 21.14 4.56 -1.66
CA THR A 186 19.76 5.04 -1.70
C THR A 186 19.60 6.17 -0.69
N ARG A 187 18.98 7.27 -1.12
CA ARG A 187 18.71 8.47 -0.32
C ARG A 187 17.22 8.79 -0.37
N ARG A 188 16.68 9.40 0.69
CA ARG A 188 15.26 9.80 0.79
C ARG A 188 15.12 11.28 1.18
N PRO A 189 15.40 12.20 0.24
CA PRO A 189 15.43 13.64 0.52
C PRO A 189 14.05 14.19 0.90
N TYR A 190 12.96 13.59 0.42
CA TYR A 190 11.59 14.02 0.72
C TYR A 190 10.76 12.87 1.27
N PHE A 191 10.08 13.12 2.39
CA PHE A 191 9.20 12.16 3.04
C PHE A 191 8.08 12.90 3.79
N SER A 192 6.90 12.96 3.19
CA SER A 192 5.68 13.55 3.74
C SER A 192 4.47 12.76 3.24
N PHE A 193 3.44 13.42 2.70
CA PHE A 193 2.31 12.74 2.04
C PHE A 193 2.78 11.84 0.88
N PHE A 194 3.75 12.33 0.10
CA PHE A 194 4.52 11.54 -0.86
C PHE A 194 5.95 11.30 -0.37
N ALA A 195 6.69 10.41 -1.03
CA ALA A 195 8.11 10.21 -0.78
C ALA A 195 8.92 10.26 -2.08
N LEU A 196 10.19 10.64 -1.98
CA LEU A 196 11.15 10.63 -3.08
C LEU A 196 12.35 9.77 -2.68
N GLU A 197 12.72 8.84 -3.54
CA GLU A 197 13.97 8.07 -3.43
C GLU A 197 14.95 8.51 -4.52
N GLU A 198 16.23 8.60 -4.18
CA GLU A 198 17.32 8.76 -5.14
C GLU A 198 18.23 7.55 -5.03
N HIS A 199 18.54 6.92 -6.15
CA HIS A 199 19.39 5.74 -6.22
C HIS A 199 20.62 6.01 -7.07
N ASP A 200 21.79 5.63 -6.55
CA ASP A 200 22.98 5.43 -7.36
C ASP A 200 22.93 4.00 -7.91
N VAL A 201 22.62 3.88 -9.19
CA VAL A 201 22.30 2.60 -9.82
C VAL A 201 23.18 2.33 -11.04
N SER A 202 23.60 1.09 -11.19
CA SER A 202 24.18 0.54 -12.40
C SER A 202 23.33 -0.65 -12.84
N TYR A 203 23.04 -0.74 -14.13
CA TYR A 203 22.17 -1.80 -14.68
C TYR A 203 22.81 -2.47 -15.89
N ARG A 204 22.42 -3.72 -16.16
CA ARG A 204 22.92 -4.46 -17.33
C ARG A 204 22.36 -3.87 -18.62
N GLY A 205 23.25 -3.43 -19.50
CA GLY A 205 22.94 -3.01 -20.85
C GLY A 205 22.61 -4.19 -21.77
N PHE A 206 22.05 -3.89 -22.94
CA PHE A 206 21.68 -4.91 -23.93
C PHE A 206 22.88 -5.63 -24.58
N ASP A 207 24.10 -5.12 -24.39
CA ASP A 207 25.35 -5.80 -24.76
C ASP A 207 25.88 -6.75 -23.67
N GLY A 208 25.17 -6.85 -22.54
CA GLY A 208 25.52 -7.67 -21.39
C GLY A 208 26.48 -7.00 -20.39
N SER A 209 27.06 -5.84 -20.71
CA SER A 209 27.92 -5.08 -19.79
C SER A 209 27.08 -4.29 -18.78
N PHE A 210 27.68 -3.89 -17.65
CA PHE A 210 27.03 -2.97 -16.72
C PHE A 210 27.26 -1.53 -17.17
N SER A 211 26.22 -0.70 -17.06
CA SER A 211 26.35 0.74 -17.26
C SER A 211 27.30 1.35 -16.22
N PRO A 212 27.91 2.52 -16.50
CA PRO A 212 28.38 3.39 -15.44
C PRO A 212 27.27 3.65 -14.41
N THR A 213 27.66 3.95 -13.17
CA THR A 213 26.70 4.36 -12.15
C THR A 213 26.05 5.67 -12.56
N VAL A 214 24.72 5.70 -12.48
CA VAL A 214 23.89 6.86 -12.77
C VAL A 214 22.97 7.13 -11.58
N GLU A 215 22.62 8.39 -11.38
CA GLU A 215 21.61 8.78 -10.40
C GLU A 215 20.22 8.67 -11.03
N ARG A 216 19.26 8.12 -10.27
CA ARG A 216 17.84 8.08 -10.64
C ARG A 216 16.98 8.47 -9.44
N ALA A 217 16.11 9.44 -9.65
CA ALA A 217 15.09 9.82 -8.69
C ALA A 217 13.77 9.09 -9.01
N VAL A 218 13.11 8.58 -7.97
CA VAL A 218 11.83 7.86 -8.05
C VAL A 218 10.85 8.50 -7.07
N PHE A 219 9.80 9.10 -7.61
CA PHE A 219 8.64 9.54 -6.85
C PHE A 219 7.82 8.32 -6.44
N LEU A 220 7.79 8.06 -5.14
CA LEU A 220 7.12 6.93 -4.54
C LEU A 220 5.64 7.25 -4.35
N ALA A 221 4.85 6.76 -5.29
CA ALA A 221 3.40 6.70 -5.24
C ALA A 221 2.93 5.25 -5.01
N ALA A 222 1.67 5.12 -4.61
CA ALA A 222 1.02 3.83 -4.46
C ALA A 222 0.27 3.45 -5.74
N ASP A 223 -0.18 2.20 -5.78
CA ASP A 223 -1.13 1.74 -6.77
C ASP A 223 -2.47 2.48 -6.64
N ALA A 224 -3.13 2.69 -7.78
CA ALA A 224 -4.43 3.33 -7.85
C ALA A 224 -5.34 2.63 -8.87
N VAL A 225 -6.64 2.82 -8.72
CA VAL A 225 -7.64 2.35 -9.67
C VAL A 225 -8.27 3.52 -10.39
N THR A 226 -8.70 3.30 -11.62
CA THR A 226 -9.63 4.21 -12.30
C THR A 226 -10.82 3.44 -12.84
N VAL A 227 -12.00 4.05 -12.78
CA VAL A 227 -13.25 3.47 -13.26
C VAL A 227 -13.98 4.50 -14.09
N LEU A 228 -14.17 4.21 -15.37
CA LEU A 228 -15.05 5.00 -16.24
C LEU A 228 -16.46 4.40 -16.21
N PRO A 229 -17.46 5.05 -15.58
CA PRO A 229 -18.82 4.52 -15.55
C PRO A 229 -19.48 4.61 -16.93
N TYR A 230 -20.06 3.50 -17.37
CA TYR A 230 -20.72 3.40 -18.66
C TYR A 230 -22.06 2.68 -18.55
N ASP A 231 -23.09 3.28 -19.13
CA ASP A 231 -24.42 2.70 -19.27
C ASP A 231 -24.60 2.15 -20.69
N PRO A 232 -24.52 0.82 -20.88
CA PRO A 232 -24.67 0.21 -22.19
C PRO A 232 -26.10 0.22 -22.72
N LEU A 233 -27.11 0.43 -21.87
CA LEU A 233 -28.52 0.48 -22.27
C LEU A 233 -28.80 1.84 -22.91
N ASN A 234 -28.55 2.91 -22.15
CA ASN A 234 -28.87 4.29 -22.53
C ASN A 234 -27.75 4.99 -23.30
N ASP A 235 -26.59 4.35 -23.43
CA ASP A 235 -25.43 4.91 -24.13
C ASP A 235 -24.81 6.14 -23.48
N LEU A 236 -24.69 6.10 -22.16
CA LEU A 236 -24.23 7.24 -21.36
C LEU A 236 -22.87 6.95 -20.74
N VAL A 237 -22.06 7.98 -20.60
CA VAL A 237 -20.76 7.95 -19.92
C VAL A 237 -20.79 8.99 -18.82
N MET A 238 -20.32 8.65 -17.63
CA MET A 238 -20.11 9.62 -16.55
C MET A 238 -18.64 10.02 -16.48
N LEU A 239 -18.41 11.30 -16.25
CA LEU A 239 -17.09 11.87 -15.97
C LEU A 239 -17.13 12.61 -14.64
N VAL A 240 -15.93 12.80 -14.07
CA VAL A 240 -15.71 13.73 -12.96
C VAL A 240 -14.79 14.86 -13.41
N GLU A 241 -14.95 16.02 -12.80
CA GLU A 241 -14.12 17.20 -12.98
C GLU A 241 -13.60 17.63 -11.60
N GLN A 242 -12.29 17.77 -11.46
CA GLN A 242 -11.66 18.17 -10.20
C GLN A 242 -10.35 18.90 -10.42
N PHE A 243 -9.94 19.69 -9.43
CA PHE A 243 -8.66 20.39 -9.41
C PHE A 243 -7.49 19.40 -9.31
N ARG A 244 -6.45 19.58 -10.13
CA ARG A 244 -5.22 18.79 -10.07
C ARG A 244 -3.98 19.67 -9.91
N ALA A 245 -3.20 19.36 -8.87
CA ALA A 245 -1.98 20.10 -8.54
C ALA A 245 -0.87 19.95 -9.59
N GLY A 246 -0.84 18.84 -10.34
CA GLY A 246 0.14 18.61 -11.42
C GLY A 246 0.04 19.63 -12.55
N PRO A 247 -1.11 19.73 -13.24
CA PRO A 247 -1.42 20.80 -14.19
C PRO A 247 -1.17 22.21 -13.64
N MET A 248 -1.57 22.49 -12.40
CA MET A 248 -1.26 23.78 -11.74
C MET A 248 0.26 24.01 -11.65
N GLY A 249 1.03 23.01 -11.19
CA GLY A 249 2.49 23.09 -11.07
C GLY A 249 3.20 23.20 -12.41
N ARG A 250 2.60 22.67 -13.49
CA ARG A 250 3.05 22.86 -14.88
C ARG A 250 2.81 24.28 -15.40
N GLY A 251 1.90 25.03 -14.78
CA GLY A 251 1.52 26.39 -15.18
C GLY A 251 0.29 26.44 -16.09
N ASP A 252 -0.59 25.44 -16.02
CA ASP A 252 -1.75 25.37 -16.88
C ASP A 252 -2.79 26.45 -16.54
N PRO A 253 -3.40 27.10 -17.55
CA PRO A 253 -4.37 28.16 -17.30
C PRO A 253 -5.68 27.63 -16.69
N ASN A 254 -5.97 26.33 -16.86
CA ASN A 254 -7.09 25.64 -16.24
C ASN A 254 -6.60 24.30 -15.66
N PRO A 255 -6.40 24.20 -14.33
CA PRO A 255 -5.97 22.96 -13.68
C PRO A 255 -7.12 22.02 -13.28
N TRP A 256 -8.36 22.28 -13.70
CA TRP A 256 -9.47 21.34 -13.52
C TRP A 256 -9.52 20.36 -14.69
N CYS A 257 -9.33 19.08 -14.38
CA CYS A 257 -9.23 18.02 -15.37
C CYS A 257 -10.50 17.18 -15.42
N LEU A 258 -10.86 16.72 -16.63
CA LEU A 258 -11.88 15.69 -16.81
C LEU A 258 -11.26 14.30 -16.65
N GLU A 259 -11.89 13.46 -15.83
CA GLU A 259 -11.31 12.19 -15.38
C GLU A 259 -12.38 11.09 -15.23
N PRO A 260 -11.97 9.80 -15.25
CA PRO A 260 -12.75 8.75 -14.62
C PRO A 260 -12.76 8.92 -13.09
N ILE A 261 -13.66 8.20 -12.40
CA ILE A 261 -13.57 7.99 -10.95
C ILE A 261 -12.22 7.36 -10.64
N ALA A 262 -11.52 7.79 -9.60
CA ALA A 262 -10.19 7.29 -9.30
C ALA A 262 -9.89 7.31 -7.81
N GLY A 263 -9.07 6.36 -7.35
CA GLY A 263 -8.63 6.37 -5.97
C GLY A 263 -7.49 5.41 -5.69
N ARG A 264 -6.84 5.62 -4.55
CA ARG A 264 -5.68 4.81 -4.14
C ARG A 264 -6.14 3.46 -3.65
N VAL A 265 -5.33 2.44 -3.91
CA VAL A 265 -5.55 1.11 -3.37
C VAL A 265 -5.08 1.09 -1.92
N ASP A 266 -6.02 0.92 -1.00
CA ASP A 266 -5.70 0.81 0.42
C ASP A 266 -4.96 -0.49 0.74
N ALA A 267 -4.26 -0.48 1.86
CA ALA A 267 -3.57 -1.66 2.37
C ALA A 267 -4.57 -2.84 2.49
N ASN A 268 -4.21 -3.98 1.91
CA ASN A 268 -5.02 -5.21 1.86
C ASN A 268 -6.30 -5.15 1.01
N GLU A 269 -6.53 -4.10 0.21
CA GLU A 269 -7.60 -4.10 -0.78
C GLU A 269 -7.16 -4.71 -2.12
N SER A 270 -8.08 -5.37 -2.81
CA SER A 270 -7.92 -5.68 -4.23
C SER A 270 -8.38 -4.50 -5.09
N TYR A 271 -7.84 -4.39 -6.31
CA TYR A 271 -8.25 -3.35 -7.26
C TYR A 271 -9.78 -3.31 -7.50
N GLU A 272 -10.46 -4.45 -7.51
CA GLU A 272 -11.93 -4.47 -7.71
C GLU A 272 -12.70 -3.95 -6.48
N GLN A 273 -12.19 -4.20 -5.27
CA GLN A 273 -12.78 -3.66 -4.04
C GLN A 273 -12.63 -2.14 -4.01
N THR A 274 -11.41 -1.63 -4.26
CA THR A 274 -11.12 -0.20 -4.35
C THR A 274 -11.99 0.46 -5.43
N ALA A 275 -12.07 -0.10 -6.64
CA ALA A 275 -12.88 0.44 -7.74
C ALA A 275 -14.37 0.57 -7.38
N ARG A 276 -14.91 -0.35 -6.57
CA ARG A 276 -16.31 -0.31 -6.12
C ARG A 276 -16.52 0.64 -4.97
N ARG A 277 -15.56 0.76 -4.05
CA ARG A 277 -15.57 1.72 -2.94
C ARG A 277 -15.58 3.15 -3.48
N GLU A 278 -14.61 3.47 -4.34
CA GLU A 278 -14.49 4.80 -4.95
C GLU A 278 -15.72 5.21 -5.76
N ALA A 279 -16.32 4.27 -6.51
CA ALA A 279 -17.54 4.55 -7.25
C ALA A 279 -18.74 4.93 -6.35
N ILE A 280 -18.80 4.38 -5.13
CA ILE A 280 -19.81 4.74 -4.14
C ILE A 280 -19.48 6.08 -3.50
N GLU A 281 -18.23 6.32 -3.12
CA GLU A 281 -17.77 7.52 -2.41
C GLU A 281 -17.84 8.77 -3.31
N GLU A 282 -17.30 8.72 -4.52
CA GLU A 282 -17.22 9.89 -5.42
C GLU A 282 -18.52 10.16 -6.20
N ALA A 283 -19.42 9.17 -6.34
CA ALA A 283 -20.56 9.29 -7.24
C ALA A 283 -21.84 8.55 -6.83
N GLY A 284 -21.85 7.87 -5.67
CA GLY A 284 -22.99 7.07 -5.23
C GLY A 284 -23.39 6.00 -6.25
N LEU A 285 -22.43 5.43 -6.98
CA LEU A 285 -22.66 4.45 -8.04
C LEU A 285 -22.43 3.03 -7.55
N LYS A 286 -23.48 2.21 -7.63
CA LYS A 286 -23.35 0.76 -7.50
C LYS A 286 -23.03 0.14 -8.87
N LEU A 287 -21.76 -0.25 -9.05
CA LEU A 287 -21.31 -0.92 -10.27
C LEU A 287 -21.83 -2.36 -10.34
N GLN A 288 -22.39 -2.74 -11.48
CA GLN A 288 -22.86 -4.10 -11.74
C GLN A 288 -21.70 -5.02 -12.13
N ARG A 289 -20.92 -4.61 -13.15
CA ARG A 289 -19.77 -5.37 -13.68
C ARG A 289 -18.58 -4.45 -13.94
N LEU A 290 -17.39 -4.95 -13.67
CA LEU A 290 -16.13 -4.30 -14.02
C LEU A 290 -15.54 -4.99 -15.25
N GLU A 291 -15.19 -4.22 -16.28
CA GLU A 291 -14.43 -4.69 -17.43
C GLU A 291 -13.02 -4.13 -17.34
N LYS A 292 -12.02 -4.99 -17.14
CA LYS A 292 -10.62 -4.55 -17.08
C LYS A 292 -10.21 -3.91 -18.42
N VAL A 293 -9.73 -2.67 -18.35
CA VAL A 293 -9.19 -1.92 -19.49
C VAL A 293 -7.72 -2.25 -19.67
N ALA A 294 -6.90 -1.90 -18.68
CA ALA A 294 -5.45 -2.04 -18.72
C ALA A 294 -4.85 -1.93 -17.32
N SER A 295 -3.58 -2.34 -17.18
CA SER A 295 -2.75 -2.02 -16.02
C SER A 295 -1.38 -1.54 -16.46
N TYR A 296 -0.93 -0.40 -15.92
CA TYR A 296 0.19 0.36 -16.49
C TYR A 296 0.80 1.33 -15.49
N TYR A 297 2.07 1.70 -15.71
CA TYR A 297 2.70 2.83 -15.02
C TYR A 297 2.27 4.14 -15.67
N SER A 298 1.98 5.17 -14.88
CA SER A 298 1.62 6.50 -15.40
C SER A 298 2.81 7.20 -16.09
N SER A 299 4.00 7.16 -15.47
CA SER A 299 5.24 7.70 -16.03
C SER A 299 6.46 6.91 -15.52
N PRO A 300 6.80 5.76 -16.14
CA PRO A 300 7.78 4.80 -15.60
C PRO A 300 9.22 5.32 -15.55
N GLY A 301 9.49 6.50 -16.11
CA GLY A 301 10.81 7.12 -16.03
C GLY A 301 11.18 7.61 -14.62
N ALA A 302 10.18 7.92 -13.79
CA ALA A 302 10.42 8.49 -12.45
C ALA A 302 9.28 8.26 -11.44
N VAL A 303 8.12 7.74 -11.83
CA VAL A 303 6.95 7.61 -10.94
C VAL A 303 6.61 6.14 -10.74
N SER A 304 6.50 5.71 -9.47
CA SER A 304 6.20 4.31 -9.14
C SER A 304 4.71 3.96 -9.18
N GLU A 305 3.82 4.93 -9.38
CA GLU A 305 2.38 4.74 -9.46
C GLU A 305 2.02 3.72 -10.55
N TYR A 306 1.25 2.70 -10.15
CA TYR A 306 0.72 1.70 -11.03
C TYR A 306 -0.81 1.77 -11.03
N LEU A 307 -1.39 1.93 -12.22
CA LEU A 307 -2.82 2.16 -12.40
C LEU A 307 -3.49 0.89 -12.89
N MET A 308 -4.65 0.56 -12.32
CA MET A 308 -5.58 -0.45 -12.82
C MET A 308 -6.86 0.23 -13.29
N SER A 309 -7.09 0.27 -14.61
CA SER A 309 -8.26 0.94 -15.18
C SER A 309 -9.37 -0.06 -15.51
N TYR A 310 -10.61 0.34 -15.27
CA TYR A 310 -11.83 -0.41 -15.54
C TYR A 310 -12.88 0.44 -16.27
N ILE A 311 -13.75 -0.23 -17.03
CA ILE A 311 -15.09 0.29 -17.33
C ILE A 311 -16.05 -0.28 -16.31
N GLY A 312 -16.78 0.59 -15.60
CA GLY A 312 -17.80 0.22 -14.64
C GLY A 312 -19.19 0.24 -15.26
N LEU A 313 -19.79 -0.93 -15.51
CA LEU A 313 -21.15 -1.01 -16.03
C LEU A 313 -22.16 -0.68 -14.93
N CYS A 314 -23.03 0.30 -15.20
CA CYS A 314 -24.03 0.78 -14.26
C CYS A 314 -25.20 1.43 -14.99
N ASP A 315 -26.26 1.74 -14.25
CA ASP A 315 -27.38 2.55 -14.74
C ASP A 315 -27.09 4.04 -14.49
N LEU A 316 -27.10 4.82 -15.56
CA LEU A 316 -26.91 6.27 -15.51
C LEU A 316 -28.18 7.03 -15.92
N ALA A 317 -29.29 6.34 -16.18
CA ALA A 317 -30.54 6.96 -16.58
C ALA A 317 -31.07 7.90 -15.48
N GLY A 318 -31.49 9.10 -15.89
CA GLY A 318 -32.07 10.09 -14.98
C GLY A 318 -31.08 10.73 -14.00
N ARG A 319 -29.79 10.36 -14.06
CA ARG A 319 -28.75 11.05 -13.28
C ARG A 319 -28.50 12.44 -13.85
N THR A 320 -28.38 13.40 -12.95
CA THR A 320 -28.02 14.79 -13.25
C THR A 320 -26.63 15.09 -12.70
N GLU A 321 -26.12 16.28 -13.01
CA GLU A 321 -24.90 16.81 -12.39
C GLU A 321 -25.03 16.82 -10.86
N ALA A 322 -23.94 16.45 -10.17
CA ALA A 322 -23.85 16.45 -8.73
C ALA A 322 -22.41 16.76 -8.29
N VAL A 323 -22.28 17.50 -7.20
CA VAL A 323 -21.00 17.77 -6.53
C VAL A 323 -20.88 16.82 -5.34
N HIS A 324 -19.78 16.08 -5.28
CA HIS A 324 -19.47 15.12 -4.22
C HIS A 324 -18.11 15.44 -3.59
N GLY A 325 -17.89 14.92 -2.39
CA GLY A 325 -16.68 15.05 -1.59
C GLY A 325 -16.90 14.48 -0.19
N MET A 326 -15.88 13.86 0.40
CA MET A 326 -15.92 13.46 1.82
C MET A 326 -15.77 14.71 2.69
N ALA A 327 -16.57 14.87 3.75
CA ALA A 327 -16.47 16.07 4.62
C ALA A 327 -15.11 16.23 5.31
N ASP A 328 -14.37 15.12 5.47
CA ASP A 328 -13.06 15.07 6.11
C ASP A 328 -11.90 15.21 5.10
N GLU A 329 -12.17 15.13 3.79
CA GLU A 329 -11.19 15.32 2.72
C GLU A 329 -11.56 16.61 1.96
N VAL A 330 -10.59 17.49 1.69
CA VAL A 330 -10.88 18.74 0.96
C VAL A 330 -11.00 18.42 -0.54
N GLU A 331 -11.97 17.59 -0.91
CA GLU A 331 -12.25 17.17 -2.29
C GLU A 331 -13.52 17.85 -2.80
N ASP A 332 -13.37 18.61 -3.89
CA ASP A 332 -14.45 19.31 -4.60
C ASP A 332 -14.57 18.69 -5.99
N ILE A 333 -15.43 17.67 -6.12
CA ILE A 333 -15.56 16.83 -7.32
C ILE A 333 -16.92 17.05 -7.96
N ARG A 334 -16.92 17.52 -9.21
CA ARG A 334 -18.14 17.67 -10.03
C ARG A 334 -18.31 16.46 -10.92
N SER A 335 -19.36 15.68 -10.69
CA SER A 335 -19.75 14.55 -11.53
C SER A 335 -20.86 14.91 -12.50
N PHE A 336 -20.77 14.45 -13.76
CA PHE A 336 -21.79 14.71 -14.77
C PHE A 336 -21.85 13.59 -15.83
N VAL A 337 -23.02 13.43 -16.44
CA VAL A 337 -23.30 12.38 -17.42
C VAL A 337 -23.50 12.98 -18.80
N VAL A 338 -22.88 12.37 -19.81
CA VAL A 338 -23.02 12.77 -21.22
C VAL A 338 -23.41 11.59 -22.10
N PRO A 339 -24.13 11.83 -23.21
CA PRO A 339 -24.28 10.82 -24.27
C PRO A 339 -22.91 10.41 -24.81
N PHE A 340 -22.74 9.13 -25.13
CA PHE A 340 -21.50 8.60 -25.70
C PHE A 340 -21.06 9.37 -26.95
N ALA A 341 -22.00 9.80 -27.80
CA ALA A 341 -21.68 10.63 -28.96
C ALA A 341 -21.03 11.97 -28.60
N THR A 342 -21.40 12.58 -27.47
CA THR A 342 -20.77 13.79 -26.95
C THR A 342 -19.40 13.47 -26.37
N PHE A 343 -19.30 12.41 -25.58
CA PHE A 343 -18.02 11.91 -25.05
C PHE A 343 -16.99 11.64 -26.16
N GLN A 344 -17.41 10.98 -27.23
CA GLN A 344 -16.54 10.69 -28.37
C GLN A 344 -16.12 11.97 -29.11
N ARG A 345 -17.03 12.93 -29.31
CA ARG A 345 -16.66 14.22 -29.91
C ARG A 345 -15.64 14.99 -29.05
N ALA A 346 -15.78 14.95 -27.72
CA ALA A 346 -14.83 15.58 -26.80
C ALA A 346 -13.44 14.91 -26.89
N LEU A 347 -13.40 13.57 -26.94
CA LEU A 347 -12.16 12.81 -27.19
C LEU A 347 -11.51 13.22 -28.51
N ASP A 348 -12.27 13.22 -29.60
CA ASP A 348 -11.76 13.53 -30.94
C ASP A 348 -11.32 15.01 -31.08
N ALA A 349 -11.91 15.91 -30.28
CA ALA A 349 -11.56 17.32 -30.23
C ALA A 349 -10.32 17.62 -29.36
N GLY A 350 -9.82 16.65 -28.59
CA GLY A 350 -8.69 16.84 -27.68
C GLY A 350 -9.05 17.53 -26.36
N GLU A 351 -10.31 17.45 -25.92
CA GLU A 351 -10.78 18.02 -24.63
C GLU A 351 -10.21 17.24 -23.43
N PHE A 352 -9.78 15.99 -23.63
CA PHE A 352 -9.24 15.15 -22.57
C PHE A 352 -7.71 15.20 -22.56
N ASP A 353 -7.15 15.57 -21.41
CA ASP A 353 -5.70 15.63 -21.15
C ASP A 353 -5.25 14.68 -20.03
N ASN A 354 -6.20 13.99 -19.38
CA ASN A 354 -5.95 12.95 -18.40
C ASN A 354 -5.64 11.60 -19.08
N GLY A 355 -4.43 11.06 -18.85
CA GLY A 355 -3.97 9.79 -19.43
C GLY A 355 -4.92 8.60 -19.15
N PRO A 356 -5.31 8.33 -17.89
CA PRO A 356 -6.28 7.29 -17.57
C PRO A 356 -7.63 7.43 -18.28
N LEU A 357 -8.13 8.66 -18.44
CA LEU A 357 -9.33 8.94 -19.21
C LEU A 357 -9.14 8.57 -20.67
N LEU A 358 -8.07 9.03 -21.32
CA LEU A 358 -7.77 8.73 -22.72
C LEU A 358 -7.68 7.21 -22.98
N ILE A 359 -6.98 6.48 -22.11
CA ILE A 359 -6.85 5.01 -22.21
C ILE A 359 -8.22 4.34 -22.12
N SER A 360 -9.03 4.73 -21.14
CA SER A 360 -10.37 4.17 -20.91
C SER A 360 -11.33 4.55 -22.05
N ALA A 361 -11.24 5.77 -22.56
CA ALA A 361 -12.04 6.29 -23.66
C ALA A 361 -11.79 5.50 -24.95
N HIS A 362 -10.51 5.36 -25.35
CA HIS A 362 -10.15 4.60 -26.55
C HIS A 362 -10.52 3.13 -26.42
N TRP A 363 -10.35 2.53 -25.23
CA TRP A 363 -10.82 1.16 -24.98
C TRP A 363 -12.34 1.06 -25.12
N LEU A 364 -13.09 1.98 -24.51
CA LEU A 364 -14.55 1.99 -24.60
C LEU A 364 -15.02 2.13 -26.05
N VAL A 365 -14.47 3.09 -26.82
CA VAL A 365 -14.77 3.25 -28.25
C VAL A 365 -14.59 1.93 -29.01
N ARG A 366 -13.47 1.23 -28.76
CA ARG A 366 -13.16 -0.06 -29.42
C ARG A 366 -14.10 -1.20 -29.02
N HIS A 367 -14.55 -1.24 -27.76
CA HIS A 367 -15.29 -2.37 -27.19
C HIS A 367 -16.79 -2.11 -27.00
N ARG A 368 -17.26 -0.88 -27.23
CA ARG A 368 -18.64 -0.43 -27.00
C ARG A 368 -19.67 -1.32 -27.67
N ALA A 369 -19.48 -1.69 -28.94
CA ALA A 369 -20.43 -2.53 -29.67
C ALA A 369 -20.64 -3.90 -28.99
N ARG A 370 -19.59 -4.48 -28.38
CA ARG A 370 -19.69 -5.71 -27.58
C ARG A 370 -20.50 -5.46 -26.31
N LEU A 371 -20.16 -4.41 -25.56
CA LEU A 371 -20.82 -4.10 -24.29
C LEU A 371 -22.33 -3.83 -24.45
N ARG A 372 -22.72 -3.12 -25.50
CA ARG A 372 -24.13 -2.85 -25.82
C ARG A 372 -24.92 -4.11 -26.19
N ARG A 373 -24.28 -5.10 -26.81
CA ARG A 373 -24.92 -6.39 -27.16
C ARG A 373 -25.10 -7.30 -25.95
N SER A 374 -24.14 -7.28 -25.02
CA SER A 374 -24.16 -8.16 -23.86
C SER A 374 -25.15 -7.72 -22.78
N GLY A 375 -25.65 -6.48 -22.84
CA GLY A 375 -26.52 -5.87 -21.83
C GLY A 375 -25.88 -5.84 -20.43
N PRO A 376 -26.50 -5.14 -19.47
CA PRO A 376 -26.22 -5.41 -18.06
C PRO A 376 -26.76 -6.82 -17.76
N SER A 377 -25.88 -7.80 -17.61
CA SER A 377 -26.30 -9.12 -17.11
C SER A 377 -26.80 -8.92 -15.67
N ALA A 378 -28.04 -9.39 -15.42
CA ALA A 378 -28.75 -9.24 -14.15
C ALA A 378 -27.98 -9.80 -12.94
#